data_AF-A0A9E0ZUM8-F1
#
_entry.id   AF-A0A9E0ZUM8-F1
#
_cell.length_a   1.000
_cell.length_b   1.000
_cell.length_c   1.000
_cell.angle_alpha   90.00
_cell.angle_beta   90.00
_cell.angle_gamma   90.00
#
_symmetry.space_group_name_H-M   'P 1'
#
loop_
_entity.id
_entity.type
_entity.pdbx_description
1 polymer ?
#
loop_
_entity_poly.entity_id
_entity_poly.type
_entity_poly.pdbx_seq_one_letter_code
_entity_poly.pdbx_strand_id
1 'polypeptide(L)'
;MNEKNKKYAREAMSIVEHAALKIGSRLPGTDGEIKLHEYMGEKLREIGIEPKTEEFAVSPRSSIGGLSYAGWSGVIISILAIFALAFNASGLWYALGALGIITTFWLVMSCFFYKTWFDMFFPQEISRNTLGVLEPEDGKYDYTIILSGHTDTSWTWRHSEHAYKYKDTNPTIGLIATYGKVGFGAVCFFFIALFSVFMAIVNICQFAGAQWVNTMFASNVWHNFMFAMNFVPIVTAVGCLFVVMWGDPNPRNASRGAMDNATGIGLSYAVIKYFKENPDKMPKNCRIIDANIGSEEAGLRGSMHFA
;
A
#
# COMPACT_ATOMS: atom_id res chain seq x y z
N MET A 1 23.58 28.40 -0.79
CA MET A 1 24.05 27.29 0.09
C MET A 1 25.57 27.39 0.22
N ASN A 2 26.12 27.40 1.44
CA ASN A 2 27.57 27.44 1.69
C ASN A 2 28.25 26.18 1.11
N GLU A 3 29.46 26.30 0.55
CA GLU A 3 30.25 25.20 -0.03
C GLU A 3 30.37 23.99 0.92
N LYS A 4 30.54 24.23 2.23
CA LYS A 4 30.60 23.16 3.25
C LYS A 4 29.33 22.30 3.30
N ASN A 5 28.17 22.86 3.00
CA ASN A 5 26.90 22.10 2.99
C ASN A 5 26.63 21.44 1.62
N LYS A 6 27.23 21.94 0.53
CA LYS A 6 27.08 21.36 -0.81
C LYS A 6 27.60 19.92 -0.87
N LYS A 7 28.64 19.56 -0.11
CA LYS A 7 29.17 18.19 -0.11
C LYS A 7 28.14 17.17 0.41
N TYR A 8 27.47 17.46 1.53
CA TYR A 8 26.45 16.55 2.09
C TYR A 8 25.23 16.43 1.19
N ALA A 9 24.81 17.52 0.55
CA ALA A 9 23.72 17.49 -0.43
C ALA A 9 24.08 16.65 -1.67
N ARG A 10 25.32 16.73 -2.17
CA ARG A 10 25.80 15.88 -3.26
C ARG A 10 25.82 14.40 -2.87
N GLU A 11 26.19 14.09 -1.63
CA GLU A 11 26.16 12.72 -1.14
C GLU A 11 24.74 12.17 -1.00
N ALA A 12 23.82 12.96 -0.43
CA ALA A 12 22.40 12.60 -0.40
C ALA A 12 21.88 12.32 -1.82
N MET A 13 22.18 13.19 -2.78
CA MET A 13 21.78 13.01 -4.17
C MET A 13 22.42 11.76 -4.82
N SER A 14 23.70 11.48 -4.52
CA SER A 14 24.36 10.26 -4.99
C SER A 14 23.69 8.99 -4.48
N ILE A 15 23.15 8.99 -3.26
CA ILE A 15 22.39 7.87 -2.70
C ILE A 15 21.07 7.72 -3.45
N VAL A 16 20.36 8.83 -3.70
CA VAL A 16 19.13 8.84 -4.50
C VAL A 16 19.35 8.27 -5.90
N GLU A 17 20.40 8.72 -6.58
CA GLU A 17 20.77 8.26 -7.92
C GLU A 17 21.16 6.78 -7.91
N HIS A 18 21.91 6.32 -6.90
CA HIS A 18 22.26 4.92 -6.75
C HIS A 18 21.00 4.06 -6.58
N ALA A 19 20.14 4.40 -5.64
CA ALA A 19 18.90 3.69 -5.38
C ALA A 19 18.00 3.66 -6.62
N ALA A 20 17.73 4.81 -7.24
CA ALA A 20 16.75 4.92 -8.31
C ALA A 20 17.25 4.46 -9.69
N LEU A 21 18.54 4.68 -10.00
CA LEU A 21 19.09 4.44 -11.34
C LEU A 21 19.92 3.15 -11.43
N LYS A 22 20.61 2.76 -10.36
CA LYS A 22 21.43 1.54 -10.34
C LYS A 22 20.68 0.34 -9.79
N ILE A 23 20.04 0.48 -8.62
CA ILE A 23 19.26 -0.61 -8.03
C ILE A 23 17.88 -0.71 -8.71
N GLY A 24 17.18 0.41 -8.86
CA GLY A 24 15.88 0.47 -9.53
C GLY A 24 14.72 0.11 -8.61
N SER A 25 13.88 -0.85 -9.01
CA SER A 25 12.72 -1.34 -8.24
C SER A 25 13.17 -2.06 -6.96
N ARG A 26 12.51 -1.80 -5.83
CA ARG A 26 12.85 -2.34 -4.51
C ARG A 26 11.58 -2.65 -3.72
N LEU A 27 10.65 -3.43 -4.29
CA LEU A 27 9.43 -3.82 -3.57
C LEU A 27 9.77 -4.50 -2.22
N PRO A 28 8.84 -4.46 -1.25
CA PRO A 28 8.99 -5.14 0.04
C PRO A 28 9.48 -6.60 -0.09
N GLY A 29 10.55 -6.92 0.62
CA GLY A 29 11.18 -8.24 0.70
C GLY A 29 11.94 -8.69 -0.55
N THR A 30 12.18 -7.80 -1.53
CA THR A 30 12.95 -8.14 -2.74
C THR A 30 14.46 -8.00 -2.55
N ASP A 31 15.22 -8.69 -3.40
CA ASP A 31 16.67 -8.46 -3.57
C ASP A 31 17.03 -6.98 -3.78
N GLY A 32 16.15 -6.19 -4.42
CA GLY A 32 16.36 -4.76 -4.62
C GLY A 32 16.32 -3.97 -3.30
N GLU A 33 15.35 -4.28 -2.43
CA GLU A 33 15.26 -3.69 -1.09
C GLU A 33 16.50 -4.07 -0.27
N ILE A 34 16.85 -5.37 -0.27
CA ILE A 34 18.01 -5.93 0.42
C ILE A 34 19.31 -5.23 -0.02
N LYS A 35 19.52 -5.07 -1.33
CA LYS A 35 20.70 -4.37 -1.87
C LYS A 35 20.82 -2.93 -1.39
N LEU A 36 19.71 -2.22 -1.22
CA LEU A 36 19.75 -0.85 -0.70
C LEU A 36 20.11 -0.84 0.79
N HIS A 37 19.58 -1.78 1.59
CA HIS A 37 20.00 -1.93 2.98
C HIS A 37 21.48 -2.25 3.13
N GLU A 38 22.01 -3.16 2.31
CA GLU A 38 23.43 -3.51 2.29
C GLU A 38 24.29 -2.30 1.92
N TYR A 39 23.90 -1.59 0.84
CA TYR A 39 24.57 -0.35 0.43
C TYR A 39 24.58 0.69 1.54
N MET A 40 23.45 0.95 2.19
CA MET A 40 23.37 1.92 3.29
C MET A 40 24.18 1.47 4.51
N GLY A 41 24.22 0.18 4.81
CA GLY A 41 25.10 -0.38 5.83
C GLY A 41 26.58 -0.15 5.53
N GLU A 42 27.01 -0.31 4.28
CA GLU A 42 28.37 0.03 3.85
C GLU A 42 28.64 1.53 3.98
N LYS A 43 27.71 2.40 3.56
CA LYS A 43 27.82 3.85 3.71
C LYS A 43 28.00 4.29 5.17
N LEU A 44 27.36 3.62 6.11
CA LEU A 44 27.53 3.85 7.56
C LEU A 44 28.91 3.38 8.03
N ARG A 45 29.37 2.20 7.60
CA ARG A 45 30.72 1.69 7.93
C ARG A 45 31.83 2.59 7.42
N GLU A 46 31.69 3.17 6.22
CA GLU A 46 32.65 4.13 5.65
C GLU A 46 32.89 5.35 6.55
N ILE A 47 31.90 5.75 7.37
CA ILE A 47 32.01 6.86 8.31
C ILE A 47 32.29 6.39 9.74
N GLY A 48 32.59 5.10 9.93
CA GLY A 48 32.94 4.50 11.23
C GLY A 48 31.74 4.28 12.15
N ILE A 49 30.56 3.99 11.58
CA ILE A 49 29.35 3.59 12.32
C ILE A 49 29.02 2.15 11.91
N GLU A 50 28.98 1.22 12.86
CA GLU A 50 28.54 -0.16 12.57
C GLU A 50 27.01 -0.21 12.48
N PRO A 51 26.43 -0.64 11.35
CA PRO A 51 24.99 -0.71 11.18
C PRO A 51 24.39 -1.86 12.00
N LYS A 52 23.23 -1.62 12.62
CA LYS A 52 22.38 -2.67 13.19
C LYS A 52 21.31 -3.04 12.17
N THR A 53 21.24 -4.31 11.79
CA THR A 53 20.19 -4.84 10.90
C THR A 53 19.20 -5.68 11.67
N GLU A 54 17.91 -5.45 11.44
CA GLU A 54 16.80 -6.16 12.09
C GLU A 54 15.95 -6.80 10.99
N GLU A 55 15.96 -8.12 10.88
CA GLU A 55 15.17 -8.85 9.87
C GLU A 55 13.78 -9.22 10.40
N PHE A 56 12.78 -9.15 9.53
CA PHE A 56 11.41 -9.51 9.86
C PHE A 56 10.67 -10.09 8.64
N ALA A 57 9.69 -10.95 8.92
CA ALA A 57 8.81 -11.48 7.90
C ALA A 57 7.77 -10.42 7.50
N VAL A 58 7.52 -10.31 6.20
CA VAL A 58 6.51 -9.41 5.63
C VAL A 58 5.64 -10.17 4.62
N SER A 59 4.36 -9.84 4.54
CA SER A 59 3.47 -10.29 3.46
C SER A 59 3.14 -9.10 2.55
N PRO A 60 3.90 -8.84 1.47
CA PRO A 60 3.75 -7.60 0.68
C PRO A 60 2.36 -7.39 0.10
N ARG A 61 1.65 -8.50 -0.15
CA ARG A 61 0.32 -8.51 -0.78
C ARG A 61 -0.83 -8.58 0.22
N SER A 62 -0.58 -8.59 1.53
CA SER A 62 -1.63 -8.62 2.54
C SER A 62 -2.25 -7.25 2.83
N SER A 63 -1.64 -6.16 2.33
CA SER A 63 -2.09 -4.77 2.46
C SER A 63 -2.23 -4.10 1.08
N ILE A 64 -1.69 -2.89 0.88
CA ILE A 64 -1.84 -2.06 -0.33
C ILE A 64 -1.45 -2.82 -1.61
N GLY A 65 -0.39 -3.63 -1.58
CA GLY A 65 0.03 -4.46 -2.72
C GLY A 65 -1.00 -5.51 -3.15
N GLY A 66 -1.99 -5.80 -2.30
CA GLY A 66 -3.09 -6.74 -2.55
C GLY A 66 -4.36 -6.14 -3.14
N LEU A 67 -4.46 -4.81 -3.34
CA LEU A 67 -5.71 -4.16 -3.77
C LEU A 67 -6.32 -4.76 -5.06
N SER A 68 -5.51 -5.32 -5.95
CA SER A 68 -6.00 -6.04 -7.14
C SER A 68 -6.83 -7.29 -6.80
N TYR A 69 -6.58 -7.96 -5.66
CA TYR A 69 -7.39 -9.08 -5.18
C TYR A 69 -8.79 -8.65 -4.77
N ALA A 70 -8.94 -7.45 -4.18
CA ALA A 70 -10.26 -6.89 -3.95
C ALA A 70 -10.99 -6.62 -5.26
N GLY A 71 -10.29 -6.11 -6.28
CA GLY A 71 -10.84 -6.00 -7.63
C GLY A 71 -11.34 -7.34 -8.18
N TRP A 72 -10.55 -8.40 -8.06
CA TRP A 72 -10.95 -9.74 -8.50
C TRP A 72 -12.14 -10.29 -7.73
N SER A 73 -12.19 -10.08 -6.40
CA SER A 73 -13.36 -10.45 -5.60
C SER A 73 -14.62 -9.74 -6.09
N GLY A 74 -14.53 -8.44 -6.43
CA GLY A 74 -15.64 -7.67 -6.97
C GLY A 74 -16.10 -8.17 -8.35
N VAL A 75 -15.17 -8.57 -9.22
CA VAL A 75 -15.49 -9.21 -10.50
C VAL A 75 -16.21 -10.54 -10.28
N ILE A 76 -15.71 -11.39 -9.38
CA ILE A 76 -16.33 -12.68 -9.04
C ILE A 76 -17.74 -12.48 -8.48
N ILE A 77 -17.91 -11.56 -7.51
CA ILE A 77 -19.22 -11.24 -6.94
C ILE A 77 -20.16 -10.74 -8.04
N SER A 78 -19.70 -9.87 -8.92
CA SER A 78 -20.51 -9.31 -10.01
C SER A 78 -20.96 -10.38 -11.01
N ILE A 79 -20.05 -11.26 -11.44
CA ILE A 79 -20.38 -12.35 -12.37
C ILE A 79 -21.37 -13.32 -11.72
N LEU A 80 -21.09 -13.76 -10.49
CA LEU A 80 -21.95 -14.69 -9.78
C LEU A 80 -23.30 -14.08 -9.40
N ALA A 81 -23.39 -12.76 -9.21
CA ALA A 81 -24.65 -12.05 -9.04
C ALA A 81 -25.53 -12.15 -10.30
N ILE A 82 -24.96 -12.11 -11.51
CA ILE A 82 -25.69 -12.34 -12.77
C ILE A 82 -26.31 -13.75 -12.75
N PHE A 83 -25.54 -14.76 -12.36
CA PHE A 83 -26.04 -16.13 -12.22
C PHE A 83 -27.13 -16.23 -11.13
N ALA A 84 -26.93 -15.59 -9.98
CA ALA A 84 -27.91 -15.58 -8.89
C ALA A 84 -29.26 -15.01 -9.35
N LEU A 85 -29.24 -13.94 -10.14
CA LEU A 85 -30.44 -13.31 -10.70
C LEU A 85 -31.07 -14.17 -11.81
N ALA A 86 -30.27 -14.63 -12.78
CA ALA A 86 -30.76 -15.36 -13.95
C ALA A 86 -31.39 -16.72 -13.58
N PHE A 87 -30.84 -17.41 -12.58
CA PHE A 87 -31.30 -18.72 -12.15
C PHE A 87 -32.13 -18.69 -10.86
N ASN A 88 -32.45 -17.50 -10.34
CA ASN A 88 -33.14 -17.30 -9.07
C ASN A 88 -32.50 -18.10 -7.92
N ALA A 89 -31.16 -18.15 -7.89
CA ALA A 89 -30.40 -18.98 -6.98
C ALA A 89 -30.18 -18.26 -5.64
N SER A 90 -31.24 -18.20 -4.80
CA SER A 90 -31.23 -17.46 -3.53
C SER A 90 -30.07 -17.83 -2.59
N GLY A 91 -29.64 -19.10 -2.61
CA GLY A 91 -28.52 -19.58 -1.81
C GLY A 91 -27.18 -18.96 -2.17
N LEU A 92 -26.99 -18.51 -3.42
CA LEU A 92 -25.75 -17.92 -3.89
C LEU A 92 -25.48 -16.58 -3.20
N TRP A 93 -26.52 -15.80 -2.90
CA TRP A 93 -26.38 -14.50 -2.21
C TRP A 93 -25.70 -14.60 -0.84
N TYR A 94 -25.84 -15.72 -0.12
CA TYR A 94 -25.13 -15.93 1.14
C TYR A 94 -23.62 -16.00 0.94
N ALA A 95 -23.17 -16.76 -0.06
CA ALA A 95 -21.75 -16.87 -0.38
C ALA A 95 -21.19 -15.53 -0.90
N LEU A 96 -21.94 -14.82 -1.73
CA LEU A 96 -21.53 -13.51 -2.26
C LEU A 96 -21.46 -12.44 -1.16
N GLY A 97 -22.47 -12.39 -0.28
CA GLY A 97 -22.48 -11.50 0.87
C GLY A 97 -21.33 -11.79 1.84
N ALA A 98 -21.06 -13.06 2.14
CA ALA A 98 -19.94 -13.46 2.97
C ALA A 98 -18.59 -13.05 2.36
N LEU A 99 -18.38 -13.31 1.06
CA LEU A 99 -17.17 -12.89 0.35
C LEU A 99 -17.01 -11.36 0.40
N GLY A 100 -18.08 -10.60 0.13
CA GLY A 100 -18.08 -9.14 0.18
C GLY A 100 -17.70 -8.59 1.57
N ILE A 101 -18.23 -9.21 2.63
CA ILE A 101 -17.89 -8.86 4.03
C ILE A 101 -16.42 -9.18 4.33
N ILE A 102 -15.96 -10.39 4.00
CA ILE A 102 -14.58 -10.84 4.27
C ILE A 102 -13.58 -9.93 3.55
N THR A 103 -13.80 -9.65 2.25
CA THR A 103 -12.94 -8.74 1.49
C THR A 103 -12.96 -7.33 2.07
N THR A 104 -14.13 -6.79 2.40
CA THR A 104 -14.24 -5.45 2.98
C THR A 104 -13.53 -5.36 4.33
N PHE A 105 -13.72 -6.36 5.19
CA PHE A 105 -13.08 -6.43 6.50
C PHE A 105 -11.56 -6.51 6.37
N TRP A 106 -11.05 -7.36 5.47
CA TRP A 106 -9.63 -7.43 5.15
C TRP A 106 -9.09 -6.08 4.65
N LEU A 107 -9.75 -5.44 3.67
CA LEU A 107 -9.33 -4.13 3.16
C LEU A 107 -9.23 -3.06 4.25
N VAL A 108 -10.27 -2.95 5.08
CA VAL A 108 -10.31 -1.97 6.17
C VAL A 108 -9.19 -2.23 7.17
N MET A 109 -9.05 -3.47 7.62
CA MET A 109 -8.08 -3.81 8.66
C MET A 109 -6.64 -3.75 8.15
N SER A 110 -6.35 -4.27 6.96
CA SER A 110 -5.00 -4.35 6.43
C SER A 110 -4.52 -3.09 5.70
N CYS A 111 -5.38 -2.39 4.96
CA CYS A 111 -4.96 -1.24 4.14
C CYS A 111 -5.12 0.11 4.85
N PHE A 112 -6.12 0.25 5.74
CA PHE A 112 -6.36 1.52 6.45
C PHE A 112 -5.86 1.48 7.90
N PHE A 113 -6.06 0.37 8.61
CA PHE A 113 -5.57 0.21 10.00
C PHE A 113 -4.24 -0.53 10.10
N TYR A 114 -3.66 -0.93 8.95
CA TYR A 114 -2.38 -1.63 8.83
C TYR A 114 -2.22 -2.86 9.74
N LYS A 115 -3.31 -3.53 10.10
CA LYS A 115 -3.27 -4.76 10.91
C LYS A 115 -2.57 -5.89 10.14
N THR A 116 -1.83 -6.72 10.88
CA THR A 116 -1.08 -7.88 10.36
C THR A 116 -1.89 -9.18 10.39
N TRP A 117 -3.16 -9.12 10.82
CA TRP A 117 -4.00 -10.30 11.08
C TRP A 117 -4.14 -11.26 9.91
N PHE A 118 -4.03 -10.74 8.69
CA PHE A 118 -4.20 -11.53 7.47
C PHE A 118 -2.89 -11.98 6.84
N ASP A 119 -1.73 -11.56 7.36
CA ASP A 119 -0.43 -11.79 6.73
C ASP A 119 -0.17 -13.29 6.46
N MET A 120 -0.62 -14.16 7.37
CA MET A 120 -0.50 -15.62 7.25
C MET A 120 -1.22 -16.24 6.04
N PHE A 121 -2.15 -15.52 5.42
CA PHE A 121 -2.88 -16.00 4.24
C PHE A 121 -2.22 -15.57 2.92
N PHE A 122 -1.11 -14.83 2.98
CA PHE A 122 -0.39 -14.33 1.81
C PHE A 122 1.06 -14.85 1.80
N PRO A 123 1.70 -14.92 0.61
CA PRO A 123 3.11 -15.25 0.53
C PRO A 123 3.97 -14.29 1.36
N GLN A 124 4.87 -14.87 2.14
CA GLN A 124 5.81 -14.14 2.99
C GLN A 124 7.17 -13.98 2.30
N GLU A 125 7.80 -12.85 2.56
CA GLU A 125 9.17 -12.51 2.18
C GLU A 125 9.91 -12.04 3.45
N ILE A 126 11.24 -11.94 3.40
CA ILE A 126 12.04 -11.38 4.49
C ILE A 126 12.47 -9.97 4.11
N SER A 127 12.05 -8.99 4.91
CA SER A 127 12.52 -7.61 4.84
C SER A 127 13.35 -7.28 6.07
N ARG A 128 13.84 -6.04 6.17
CA ARG A 128 14.73 -5.62 7.25
C ARG A 128 14.70 -4.13 7.49
N ASN A 129 15.14 -3.72 8.68
CA ASN A 129 15.55 -2.34 8.97
C ASN A 129 17.08 -2.29 9.06
N THR A 130 17.68 -1.16 8.68
CA THR A 130 19.12 -0.90 8.86
C THR A 130 19.32 0.43 9.57
N LEU A 131 19.93 0.38 10.74
CA LEU A 131 20.04 1.51 11.65
C LEU A 131 21.50 1.91 11.86
N GLY A 132 21.82 3.17 11.63
CA GLY A 132 23.07 3.77 12.06
C GLY A 132 22.86 4.51 13.38
N VAL A 133 23.65 4.23 14.41
CA VAL A 133 23.53 4.87 15.72
C VAL A 133 24.77 5.72 15.99
N LEU A 134 24.56 7.02 16.18
CA LEU A 134 25.58 7.97 16.61
C LEU A 134 25.29 8.44 18.03
N GLU A 135 26.14 8.03 18.96
CA GLU A 135 26.09 8.43 20.37
C GLU A 135 27.06 9.59 20.65
N PRO A 136 26.81 10.40 21.69
CA PRO A 136 27.76 11.41 22.13
C PRO A 136 29.03 10.74 22.68
N GLU A 137 30.15 11.45 22.69
CA GLU A 137 31.48 10.89 23.05
C GLU A 137 31.54 10.29 24.46
N ASP A 138 30.77 10.82 25.41
CA ASP A 138 30.68 10.33 26.78
C ASP A 138 29.64 9.20 26.96
N GLY A 139 28.94 8.84 25.89
CA GLY A 139 27.89 7.82 25.85
C GLY A 139 26.59 8.20 26.59
N LYS A 140 26.47 9.43 27.13
CA LYS A 140 25.32 9.85 27.93
C LYS A 140 24.37 10.71 27.11
N TYR A 141 23.12 10.27 26.98
CA TYR A 141 22.09 11.00 26.25
C TYR A 141 20.75 10.99 26.98
N ASP A 142 20.04 12.11 26.92
CA ASP A 142 18.73 12.34 27.54
C ASP A 142 17.59 12.12 26.53
N TYR A 143 17.89 12.22 25.23
CA TYR A 143 16.91 12.08 24.15
C TYR A 143 17.53 11.53 22.86
N THR A 144 16.67 11.06 21.95
CA THR A 144 17.07 10.51 20.65
C THR A 144 16.39 11.27 19.53
N ILE A 145 17.15 11.69 18.52
CA ILE A 145 16.64 12.18 17.25
C ILE A 145 16.71 11.01 16.26
N ILE A 146 15.57 10.61 15.74
CA ILE A 146 15.48 9.57 14.70
C ILE A 146 15.14 10.27 13.40
N LEU A 147 16.03 10.13 12.42
CA LEU A 147 15.77 10.52 11.04
C LEU A 147 15.53 9.24 10.28
N SER A 148 14.44 9.20 9.52
CA SER A 148 14.02 7.98 8.84
C SER A 148 13.64 8.25 7.39
N GLY A 149 14.00 7.29 6.54
CA GLY A 149 13.42 7.08 5.23
C GLY A 149 13.12 5.60 5.08
N HIS A 150 12.19 5.23 4.20
CA HIS A 150 11.97 3.83 3.86
C HIS A 150 12.69 3.43 2.56
N THR A 151 13.17 2.19 2.54
CA THR A 151 14.05 1.66 1.49
C THR A 151 13.27 1.03 0.34
N ASP A 152 12.07 0.53 0.63
CA ASP A 152 11.20 -0.09 -0.34
C ASP A 152 10.57 0.92 -1.31
N THR A 153 10.01 0.40 -2.41
CA THR A 153 9.27 1.21 -3.38
C THR A 153 7.86 0.72 -3.58
N SER A 154 6.95 1.65 -3.90
CA SER A 154 5.58 1.30 -4.25
C SER A 154 5.45 0.52 -5.55
N TRP A 155 4.44 -0.35 -5.59
CA TRP A 155 3.95 -0.94 -6.85
C TRP A 155 3.56 0.14 -7.84
N THR A 156 3.79 -0.14 -9.12
CA THR A 156 3.32 0.76 -10.18
C THR A 156 1.80 0.70 -10.30
N TRP A 157 1.14 1.83 -10.06
CA TRP A 157 -0.29 1.94 -10.26
C TRP A 157 -0.55 2.19 -11.74
N ARG A 158 -1.16 1.24 -12.45
CA ARG A 158 -1.38 1.37 -13.90
C ARG A 158 -2.16 2.63 -14.26
N HIS A 159 -3.11 3.05 -13.41
CA HIS A 159 -3.90 4.25 -13.67
C HIS A 159 -3.13 5.56 -13.49
N SER A 160 -2.02 5.58 -12.75
CA SER A 160 -1.20 6.79 -12.57
C SER A 160 -0.39 7.13 -13.82
N GLU A 161 -0.24 6.20 -14.77
CA GLU A 161 0.36 6.46 -16.09
C GLU A 161 -0.36 7.60 -16.82
N HIS A 162 -1.67 7.76 -16.64
CA HIS A 162 -2.43 8.85 -17.24
C HIS A 162 -2.06 10.22 -16.68
N ALA A 163 -1.77 10.32 -15.39
CA ALA A 163 -1.27 11.56 -14.80
C ALA A 163 0.06 11.97 -15.45
N TYR A 164 0.94 11.01 -15.72
CA TYR A 164 2.19 11.26 -16.45
C TYR A 164 1.94 11.62 -17.93
N LYS A 165 1.09 10.86 -18.64
CA LYS A 165 0.79 11.08 -20.06
C LYS A 165 0.23 12.47 -20.34
N TYR A 166 -0.61 12.99 -19.46
CA TYR A 166 -1.26 14.29 -19.65
C TYR A 166 -0.58 15.44 -18.89
N LYS A 167 0.61 15.21 -18.29
CA LYS A 167 1.31 16.19 -17.45
C LYS A 167 1.58 17.54 -18.14
N ASP A 168 1.89 17.52 -19.44
CA ASP A 168 2.26 18.71 -20.19
C ASP A 168 1.09 19.30 -21.01
N THR A 169 0.02 18.52 -21.20
CA THR A 169 -1.11 18.90 -22.07
C THR A 169 -2.34 19.31 -21.26
N ASN A 170 -2.80 18.46 -20.34
CA ASN A 170 -3.93 18.76 -19.46
C ASN A 170 -3.82 17.96 -18.14
N PRO A 171 -3.08 18.48 -17.15
CA PRO A 171 -2.87 17.83 -15.86
C PRO A 171 -4.17 17.44 -15.16
N THR A 172 -5.20 18.29 -15.26
CA THR A 172 -6.51 18.06 -14.65
C THR A 172 -7.19 16.82 -15.22
N ILE A 173 -7.14 16.62 -16.54
CA ILE A 173 -7.67 15.41 -17.19
C ILE A 173 -6.87 14.17 -16.75
N GLY A 174 -5.54 14.28 -16.64
CA GLY A 174 -4.71 13.19 -16.12
C GLY A 174 -5.13 12.76 -14.72
N LEU A 175 -5.32 13.73 -13.82
CA LEU A 175 -5.74 13.50 -12.44
C LEU A 175 -7.14 12.87 -12.37
N ILE A 176 -8.12 13.44 -13.10
CA ILE A 176 -9.49 12.91 -13.16
C ILE A 176 -9.50 11.50 -13.74
N ALA A 177 -8.70 11.21 -14.78
CA ALA A 177 -8.63 9.88 -15.36
C ALA A 177 -8.03 8.85 -14.38
N THR A 178 -7.00 9.23 -13.61
CA THR A 178 -6.39 8.36 -12.60
C THR A 178 -7.35 8.09 -11.45
N TYR A 179 -7.85 9.13 -10.78
CA TYR A 179 -8.69 8.96 -9.59
C TYR A 179 -10.14 8.58 -9.93
N GLY A 180 -10.65 9.02 -11.08
CA GLY A 180 -12.02 8.69 -11.52
C GLY A 180 -12.18 7.20 -11.80
N LYS A 181 -11.20 6.53 -12.42
CA LYS A 181 -11.24 5.08 -12.65
C LYS A 181 -11.19 4.29 -11.35
N VAL A 182 -10.27 4.64 -10.44
CA VAL A 182 -10.13 3.98 -9.14
C VAL A 182 -11.37 4.21 -8.28
N GLY A 183 -11.84 5.46 -8.20
CA GLY A 183 -13.04 5.83 -7.46
C GLY A 183 -14.29 5.14 -7.99
N PHE A 184 -14.47 5.10 -9.31
CA PHE A 184 -15.55 4.34 -9.94
C PHE A 184 -15.45 2.85 -9.61
N GLY A 185 -14.26 2.26 -9.71
CA GLY A 185 -14.05 0.86 -9.36
C GLY A 185 -14.36 0.54 -7.90
N ALA A 186 -13.97 1.42 -6.97
CA ALA A 186 -14.29 1.29 -5.56
C ALA A 186 -15.82 1.37 -5.31
N VAL A 187 -16.50 2.34 -5.92
CA VAL A 187 -17.97 2.45 -5.84
C VAL A 187 -18.65 1.18 -6.37
N CYS A 188 -18.19 0.65 -7.51
CA CYS A 188 -18.70 -0.59 -8.06
C CYS A 188 -18.51 -1.79 -7.13
N PHE A 189 -17.32 -1.94 -6.54
CA PHE A 189 -17.05 -3.01 -5.57
C PHE A 189 -17.96 -2.91 -4.35
N PHE A 190 -18.01 -1.75 -3.69
CA PHE A 190 -18.83 -1.58 -2.48
C PHE A 190 -20.32 -1.73 -2.78
N PHE A 191 -20.79 -1.21 -3.91
CA PHE A 191 -22.18 -1.37 -4.32
C PHE A 191 -22.55 -2.85 -4.44
N ILE A 192 -21.79 -3.65 -5.20
CA ILE A 192 -22.17 -5.05 -5.43
C ILE A 192 -22.00 -5.92 -4.18
N ALA A 193 -20.99 -5.63 -3.35
CA ALA A 193 -20.80 -6.30 -2.07
C ALA A 193 -21.96 -6.02 -1.11
N LEU A 194 -22.33 -4.74 -0.93
CA LEU A 194 -23.45 -4.34 -0.07
C LEU A 194 -24.79 -4.87 -0.60
N PHE A 195 -25.00 -4.85 -1.92
CA PHE A 195 -26.18 -5.44 -2.52
C PHE A 195 -26.27 -6.95 -2.25
N SER A 196 -25.14 -7.67 -2.34
CA SER A 196 -25.12 -9.11 -2.05
C SER A 196 -25.42 -9.42 -0.58
N VAL A 197 -24.89 -8.62 0.35
CA VAL A 197 -25.24 -8.69 1.79
C VAL A 197 -26.72 -8.39 2.01
N PHE A 198 -27.24 -7.35 1.36
CA PHE A 198 -28.65 -7.00 1.44
C PHE A 198 -29.56 -8.13 0.92
N MET A 199 -29.22 -8.74 -0.22
CA MET A 199 -29.97 -9.89 -0.75
C MET A 199 -29.92 -11.10 0.18
N ALA A 200 -28.78 -11.38 0.81
CA ALA A 200 -28.68 -12.42 1.84
C ALA A 200 -29.62 -12.15 3.03
N ILE A 201 -29.67 -10.90 3.52
CA ILE A 201 -30.58 -10.50 4.60
C ILE A 201 -32.05 -10.66 4.16
N VAL A 202 -32.40 -10.19 2.96
CA VAL A 202 -33.75 -10.33 2.40
C VAL A 202 -34.17 -11.80 2.36
N ASN A 203 -33.29 -12.71 1.90
CA ASN A 203 -33.58 -14.14 1.84
C ASN A 203 -33.77 -14.76 3.24
N ILE A 204 -32.96 -14.38 4.22
CA ILE A 204 -33.12 -14.81 5.63
C ILE A 204 -34.45 -14.32 6.18
N CYS A 205 -34.79 -13.05 5.99
CA CYS A 205 -36.04 -12.47 6.47
C CYS A 205 -37.27 -13.07 5.78
N GLN A 206 -37.17 -13.37 4.48
CA GLN A 206 -38.21 -14.09 3.76
C GLN A 206 -38.44 -15.48 4.36
N PHE A 207 -37.35 -16.23 4.60
CA PHE A 207 -37.41 -17.54 5.23
C PHE A 207 -38.02 -17.47 6.64
N ALA A 208 -37.70 -16.42 7.41
CA ALA A 208 -38.26 -16.17 8.74
C ALA A 208 -39.72 -15.63 8.73
N GLY A 209 -40.35 -15.48 7.55
CA GLY A 209 -41.74 -15.03 7.43
C GLY A 209 -41.98 -13.54 7.68
N ALA A 210 -40.95 -12.70 7.54
CA ALA A 210 -41.05 -11.28 7.81
C ALA A 210 -41.94 -10.55 6.79
N GLN A 211 -43.05 -9.96 7.25
CA GLN A 211 -44.09 -9.36 6.39
C GLN A 211 -43.60 -8.18 5.53
N TRP A 212 -42.59 -7.45 6.00
CA TRP A 212 -42.03 -6.32 5.25
C TRP A 212 -41.39 -6.77 3.93
N VAL A 213 -40.87 -8.00 3.86
CA VAL A 213 -40.25 -8.54 2.63
C VAL A 213 -41.31 -8.75 1.56
N ASN A 214 -42.49 -9.28 1.92
CA ASN A 214 -43.61 -9.43 0.99
C ASN A 214 -44.08 -8.08 0.47
N THR A 215 -44.15 -7.08 1.34
CA THR A 215 -44.52 -5.70 0.97
C THR A 215 -43.47 -5.09 0.02
N MET A 216 -42.19 -5.34 0.29
CA MET A 216 -41.09 -4.90 -0.58
C MET A 216 -41.21 -5.55 -1.96
N PHE A 217 -41.37 -6.88 -2.03
CA PHE A 217 -41.49 -7.61 -3.29
C PHE A 217 -42.70 -7.17 -4.13
N ALA A 218 -43.81 -6.82 -3.50
CA ALA A 218 -45.01 -6.32 -4.19
C ALA A 218 -44.87 -4.86 -4.68
N SER A 219 -43.84 -4.13 -4.24
CA SER A 219 -43.69 -2.70 -4.56
C SER A 219 -43.13 -2.47 -5.97
N ASN A 220 -43.60 -1.39 -6.62
CA ASN A 220 -43.06 -0.94 -7.90
C ASN A 220 -41.57 -0.55 -7.81
N VAL A 221 -41.13 -0.07 -6.63
CA VAL A 221 -39.72 0.27 -6.38
C VAL A 221 -38.85 -0.97 -6.52
N TRP A 222 -39.26 -2.09 -5.91
CA TRP A 222 -38.54 -3.36 -6.02
C TRP A 222 -38.48 -3.87 -7.45
N HIS A 223 -39.60 -3.87 -8.18
CA HIS A 223 -39.62 -4.31 -9.58
C HIS A 223 -38.68 -3.47 -10.46
N ASN A 224 -38.72 -2.14 -10.33
CA ASN A 224 -37.83 -1.25 -11.08
C ASN A 224 -36.36 -1.45 -10.70
N PHE A 225 -36.08 -1.63 -9.42
CA PHE A 225 -34.73 -1.88 -8.93
C PHE A 225 -34.19 -3.22 -9.45
N MET A 226 -34.95 -4.30 -9.36
CA MET A 226 -34.55 -5.61 -9.87
C MET A 226 -34.41 -5.62 -11.39
N PHE A 227 -35.24 -4.86 -12.11
CA PHE A 227 -35.04 -4.64 -13.54
C PHE A 227 -33.66 -4.03 -13.82
N ALA A 228 -33.29 -2.95 -13.12
CA ALA A 228 -31.97 -2.34 -13.25
C ALA A 228 -30.84 -3.32 -12.87
N MET A 229 -31.05 -4.16 -11.86
CA MET A 229 -30.07 -5.17 -11.42
C MET A 229 -29.77 -6.26 -12.45
N ASN A 230 -30.52 -6.38 -13.56
CA ASN A 230 -30.10 -7.23 -14.68
C ASN A 230 -28.87 -6.68 -15.41
N PHE A 231 -28.61 -5.38 -15.31
CA PHE A 231 -27.52 -4.70 -16.02
C PHE A 231 -26.41 -4.22 -15.08
N VAL A 232 -26.76 -3.80 -13.87
CA VAL A 232 -25.81 -3.24 -12.90
C VAL A 232 -24.61 -4.15 -12.62
N PRO A 233 -24.76 -5.48 -12.43
CA PRO A 233 -23.63 -6.37 -12.21
C PRO A 233 -22.61 -6.38 -13.38
N ILE A 234 -23.05 -6.13 -14.61
CA ILE A 234 -22.14 -6.00 -15.77
C ILE A 234 -21.29 -4.74 -15.60
N VAL A 235 -21.93 -3.63 -15.24
CA VAL A 235 -21.25 -2.35 -14.96
C VAL A 235 -20.29 -2.49 -13.79
N THR A 236 -20.69 -3.16 -12.71
CA THR A 236 -19.83 -3.35 -11.55
C THR A 236 -18.66 -4.30 -11.84
N ALA A 237 -18.84 -5.32 -12.68
CA ALA A 237 -17.74 -6.17 -13.13
C ALA A 237 -16.68 -5.34 -13.88
N VAL A 238 -17.11 -4.50 -14.83
CA VAL A 238 -16.20 -3.59 -15.57
C VAL A 238 -15.54 -2.58 -14.62
N GLY A 239 -16.30 -2.00 -13.70
CA GLY A 239 -15.75 -1.10 -12.68
C GLY A 239 -14.68 -1.78 -11.81
N CYS A 240 -14.94 -3.00 -11.35
CA CYS A 240 -14.01 -3.77 -10.54
C CYS A 240 -12.72 -4.15 -11.31
N LEU A 241 -12.78 -4.30 -12.64
CA LEU A 241 -11.57 -4.47 -13.45
C LEU A 241 -10.63 -3.25 -13.36
N PHE A 242 -11.14 -2.04 -13.15
CA PHE A 242 -10.27 -0.89 -12.85
C PHE A 242 -9.55 -1.06 -11.51
N VAL A 243 -10.18 -1.68 -10.50
CA VAL A 243 -9.48 -2.01 -9.23
C VAL A 243 -8.46 -3.13 -9.45
N VAL A 244 -8.77 -4.14 -10.27
CA VAL A 244 -7.79 -5.18 -10.66
C VAL A 244 -6.54 -4.55 -11.26
N MET A 245 -6.73 -3.57 -12.14
CA MET A 245 -5.65 -2.81 -12.79
C MET A 245 -4.87 -1.90 -11.83
N TRP A 246 -5.22 -1.83 -10.54
CA TRP A 246 -4.34 -1.23 -9.54
C TRP A 246 -2.97 -1.91 -9.51
N GLY A 247 -2.96 -3.25 -9.61
CA GLY A 247 -1.73 -4.01 -9.71
C GLY A 247 -1.19 -4.02 -11.13
N ASP A 248 0.12 -3.87 -11.27
CA ASP A 248 0.82 -4.12 -12.53
C ASP A 248 0.78 -5.63 -12.89
N PRO A 249 0.55 -5.99 -14.16
CA PRO A 249 0.63 -7.39 -14.61
C PRO A 249 1.98 -8.06 -14.33
N ASN A 250 3.07 -7.30 -14.34
CA ASN A 250 4.36 -7.75 -13.83
C ASN A 250 4.39 -7.51 -12.32
N PRO A 251 4.32 -8.57 -11.50
CA PRO A 251 4.15 -8.44 -10.05
C PRO A 251 5.35 -7.81 -9.33
N ARG A 252 6.49 -7.67 -10.03
CA ARG A 252 7.72 -7.05 -9.54
C ARG A 252 8.02 -5.68 -10.17
N ASN A 253 7.14 -5.17 -11.04
CA ASN A 253 7.26 -3.83 -11.58
C ASN A 253 6.88 -2.79 -10.52
N ALA A 254 7.81 -1.89 -10.21
CA ALA A 254 7.65 -0.90 -9.16
C ALA A 254 8.23 0.44 -9.59
N SER A 255 7.81 1.48 -8.88
CA SER A 255 8.46 2.78 -8.98
C SER A 255 9.96 2.64 -8.71
N ARG A 256 10.77 3.51 -9.33
CA ARG A 256 12.19 3.67 -8.97
C ARG A 256 12.38 4.29 -7.58
N GLY A 257 11.32 4.90 -7.04
CA GLY A 257 11.27 5.44 -5.69
C GLY A 257 12.36 6.45 -5.37
N ALA A 258 12.61 7.39 -6.31
CA ALA A 258 13.60 8.44 -6.12
C ALA A 258 13.14 9.41 -5.03
N MET A 259 11.98 10.04 -5.24
CA MET A 259 11.36 10.91 -4.24
C MET A 259 10.84 10.10 -3.05
N ASP A 260 10.14 9.00 -3.34
CA ASP A 260 9.48 8.13 -2.37
C ASP A 260 10.16 6.75 -2.34
N ASN A 261 11.18 6.52 -1.51
CA ASN A 261 11.73 7.46 -0.53
C ASN A 261 13.25 7.46 -0.42
N ALA A 262 13.94 7.25 -1.56
CA ALA A 262 15.39 7.36 -1.58
C ALA A 262 15.89 8.76 -1.16
N THR A 263 15.08 9.82 -1.34
CA THR A 263 15.40 11.15 -0.82
C THR A 263 15.46 11.19 0.70
N GLY A 264 14.51 10.58 1.42
CA GLY A 264 14.53 10.49 2.88
C GLY A 264 15.75 9.72 3.37
N ILE A 265 16.07 8.60 2.72
CA ILE A 265 17.28 7.80 3.00
C ILE A 265 18.55 8.65 2.83
N GLY A 266 18.71 9.32 1.69
CA GLY A 266 19.88 10.15 1.41
C GLY A 266 20.02 11.34 2.38
N LEU A 267 18.90 11.99 2.73
CA LEU A 267 18.89 13.09 3.69
C LEU A 267 19.23 12.64 5.11
N SER A 268 18.67 11.51 5.54
CA SER A 268 18.94 10.93 6.86
C SER A 268 20.44 10.59 7.01
N TYR A 269 21.02 9.93 6.00
CA TYR A 269 22.46 9.66 5.96
C TYR A 269 23.32 10.94 5.98
N ALA A 270 22.94 11.96 5.20
CA ALA A 270 23.68 13.21 5.14
C ALA A 270 23.74 13.92 6.51
N VAL A 271 22.67 13.83 7.30
CA VAL A 271 22.63 14.42 8.64
C VAL A 271 23.50 13.64 9.63
N ILE A 272 23.39 12.31 9.69
CA ILE A 272 24.24 11.54 10.61
C ILE A 272 25.72 11.71 10.27
N LYS A 273 26.06 11.75 8.97
CA LYS A 273 27.42 12.01 8.52
C LYS A 273 27.91 13.41 8.91
N TYR A 274 27.06 14.43 8.80
CA TYR A 274 27.40 15.79 9.21
C TYR A 274 27.85 15.82 10.67
N PHE A 275 27.08 15.22 11.58
CA PHE A 275 27.41 15.23 13.00
C PHE A 275 28.59 14.32 13.34
N LYS A 276 28.76 13.20 12.63
CA LYS A 276 29.95 12.35 12.77
C LYS A 276 31.23 13.10 12.42
N GLU A 277 31.21 13.93 11.38
CA GLU A 277 32.37 14.72 10.95
C GLU A 277 32.55 16.05 11.71
N ASN A 278 31.52 16.50 12.45
CA ASN A 278 31.53 17.74 13.22
C ASN A 278 30.96 17.48 14.62
N PRO A 279 31.67 16.70 15.47
CA PRO A 279 31.19 16.30 16.79
C PRO A 279 30.93 17.52 17.70
N ASP A 280 31.67 18.61 17.51
CA ASP A 280 31.49 19.89 18.20
C ASP A 280 30.11 20.53 17.99
N LYS A 281 29.42 20.14 16.91
CA LYS A 281 28.09 20.65 16.55
C LYS A 281 26.97 19.71 16.96
N MET A 282 27.29 18.51 17.42
CA MET A 282 26.29 17.55 17.85
C MET A 282 25.47 18.15 19.01
N PRO A 283 24.13 18.04 19.01
CA PRO A 283 23.33 18.50 20.13
C PRO A 283 23.78 17.81 21.43
N LYS A 284 23.85 18.56 22.52
CA LYS A 284 24.28 18.02 23.83
C LYS A 284 23.33 16.93 24.31
N ASN A 285 23.88 15.88 24.90
CA ASN A 285 23.14 14.75 25.48
C ASN A 285 22.15 14.12 24.48
N CYS A 286 22.51 14.06 23.20
CA CYS A 286 21.63 13.56 22.13
C CYS A 286 22.23 12.31 21.49
N ARG A 287 21.39 11.30 21.25
CA ARG A 287 21.69 10.21 20.32
C ARG A 287 21.01 10.49 18.97
N ILE A 288 21.69 10.24 17.86
CA ILE A 288 21.12 10.38 16.52
C ILE A 288 21.05 9.00 15.87
N ILE A 289 19.88 8.66 15.31
CA ILE A 289 19.67 7.41 14.58
C ILE A 289 19.32 7.73 13.13
N ASP A 290 20.11 7.18 12.22
CA ASP A 290 19.76 7.04 10.80
C ASP A 290 18.97 5.75 10.62
N ALA A 291 17.66 5.85 10.43
CA ALA A 291 16.75 4.71 10.39
C ALA A 291 16.26 4.44 8.97
N ASN A 292 16.92 3.48 8.31
CA ASN A 292 16.53 2.98 6.99
C ASN A 292 15.49 1.86 7.20
N ILE A 293 14.22 2.18 7.03
CA ILE A 293 13.09 1.30 7.38
C ILE A 293 12.62 0.49 6.17
N GLY A 294 12.44 -0.81 6.33
CA GLY A 294 11.92 -1.67 5.26
C GLY A 294 10.40 -1.72 5.19
N SER A 295 9.86 -2.09 4.04
CA SER A 295 8.46 -2.49 3.85
C SER A 295 7.40 -1.49 4.36
N GLU A 296 7.60 -0.19 4.12
CA GLU A 296 6.60 0.84 4.40
C GLU A 296 5.35 0.63 3.52
N GLU A 297 5.56 0.33 2.25
CA GLU A 297 4.52 0.21 1.23
C GLU A 297 3.66 -1.04 1.43
N ALA A 298 4.16 -2.00 2.21
CA ALA A 298 3.43 -3.17 2.68
C ALA A 298 2.58 -2.92 3.93
N GLY A 299 2.37 -1.66 4.32
CA GLY A 299 1.58 -1.28 5.50
C GLY A 299 2.43 -1.07 6.74
N LEU A 300 3.45 -0.21 6.61
CA LEU A 300 4.29 0.31 7.69
C LEU A 300 5.08 -0.76 8.46
N ARG A 301 5.38 -1.89 7.82
CA ARG A 301 5.82 -3.13 8.49
C ARG A 301 7.16 -2.97 9.22
N GLY A 302 8.14 -2.33 8.59
CA GLY A 302 9.43 -2.10 9.25
C GLY A 302 9.32 -1.14 10.43
N SER A 303 8.47 -0.12 10.35
CA SER A 303 8.28 0.82 11.46
C SER A 303 7.58 0.15 12.66
N MET A 304 6.64 -0.77 12.40
CA MET A 304 6.00 -1.58 13.45
C MET A 304 6.97 -2.57 14.08
N HIS A 305 7.92 -3.10 13.32
CA HIS A 305 8.95 -3.98 13.85
C HIS A 305 9.97 -3.22 14.71
N PHE A 306 10.22 -1.96 14.36
CA PHE A 306 11.14 -1.08 15.09
C PHE A 306 10.57 -0.56 16.43
N ALA A 307 9.25 -0.36 16.51
CA ALA A 307 8.55 0.24 17.65
C ALA A 307 8.27 -0.75 18.80
#